data_AF-A0AAI8QHT7-F1
#
_entry.id   AF-A0AAI8QHT7-F1
#
_cell.length_a   1.000
_cell.length_b   1.000
_cell.length_c   1.000
_cell.angle_alpha   90.00
_cell.angle_beta   90.00
_cell.angle_gamma   90.00
#
_symmetry.space_group_name_H-M   'P 1'
#
loop_
_entity.id
_entity.type
_entity.pdbx_description
1 polymer ?
#
loop_
_entity_poly.entity_id
_entity_poly.type
_entity_poly.pdbx_seq_one_letter_code
_entity_poly.pdbx_strand_id
1 'polypeptide(L)'
;MKFLAQYIYQLLLHTNNGILEKFLLLARKLILKISNPIITLSYNNIKLAMPFSHTLPLNQKIYPTYDMQLHSIAHHIYTKDGKLNMIDVGANIGDTAVLTNMPNASYLLIEGEKSYANLIKTNISYNFHKATIRDISMGGGHNKNLPLNPAEALPLFIISHTFLGDNDEQSAYTISLQDGSGKLINDKHNYSSVQIQTLDSVVSKADFSPNFIKIDTDGFDFKVLRGAFKTLTYFKPTIFFEWDKNHLQAQNEDFLSIFPSLNKLGYEQLLIFDNFGVLLCVLQSDDCNNLKLLMDYTQDSRQNIYYYDILTFHKDSSFKLTEWLKARKTESKNLTDV
;
A
#
# COMPACT_ATOMS: atom_id res chain seq x y z
N MET A 1 6.59 -15.87 -24.57
CA MET A 1 5.69 -16.01 -23.40
C MET A 1 5.02 -14.69 -22.99
N LYS A 2 5.76 -13.58 -22.86
CA LYS A 2 5.21 -12.24 -22.52
C LYS A 2 3.94 -11.85 -23.30
N PHE A 3 3.96 -11.87 -24.63
CA PHE A 3 2.81 -11.42 -25.44
C PHE A 3 1.55 -12.27 -25.22
N LEU A 4 1.71 -13.59 -25.08
CA LEU A 4 0.61 -14.50 -24.76
C LEU A 4 0.02 -14.20 -23.37
N ALA A 5 0.88 -14.04 -22.37
CA ALA A 5 0.46 -13.70 -21.01
C ALA A 5 -0.29 -12.35 -20.98
N GLN A 6 0.23 -11.32 -21.67
CA GLN A 6 -0.42 -10.02 -21.78
C GLN A 6 -1.79 -10.13 -22.47
N TYR A 7 -1.89 -10.88 -23.57
CA TYR A 7 -3.15 -11.09 -24.28
C TYR A 7 -4.19 -11.81 -23.40
N ILE A 8 -3.78 -12.87 -22.68
CA ILE A 8 -4.67 -13.58 -21.73
C ILE A 8 -5.14 -12.63 -20.62
N TYR A 9 -4.26 -11.80 -20.07
CA TYR A 9 -4.64 -10.82 -19.05
C TYR A 9 -5.66 -9.82 -19.59
N GLN A 10 -5.43 -9.27 -20.80
CA GLN A 10 -6.35 -8.34 -21.43
C GLN A 10 -7.72 -9.00 -21.68
N LEU A 11 -7.76 -10.24 -22.15
CA LEU A 11 -9.02 -10.97 -22.32
C LEU A 11 -9.74 -11.19 -20.98
N LEU A 12 -9.02 -11.52 -19.90
CA LEU A 12 -9.60 -11.65 -18.56
C LEU A 12 -10.28 -10.36 -18.10
N LEU A 13 -9.67 -9.21 -18.38
CA LEU A 13 -10.26 -7.92 -17.99
C LEU A 13 -11.54 -7.57 -18.75
N HIS A 14 -11.65 -7.95 -20.02
CA HIS A 14 -12.76 -7.52 -20.88
C HIS A 14 -13.85 -8.58 -21.08
N THR A 15 -13.61 -9.84 -20.73
CA THR A 15 -14.62 -10.89 -20.88
C THR A 15 -15.75 -10.75 -19.85
N ASN A 16 -17.00 -10.83 -20.33
CA ASN A 16 -18.19 -11.02 -19.49
C ASN A 16 -18.74 -12.46 -19.58
N ASN A 17 -18.05 -13.34 -20.33
CA ASN A 17 -18.43 -14.73 -20.49
C ASN A 17 -17.74 -15.59 -19.42
N GLY A 18 -18.52 -16.13 -18.48
CA GLY A 18 -18.00 -16.91 -17.35
C GLY A 18 -17.32 -18.23 -17.72
N ILE A 19 -17.66 -18.84 -18.86
CA ILE A 19 -16.96 -20.06 -19.35
C ILE A 19 -15.57 -19.67 -19.86
N LEU A 20 -15.51 -18.63 -20.69
CA LEU A 20 -14.25 -18.11 -21.20
C LEU A 20 -13.35 -17.61 -20.06
N GLU A 21 -13.91 -16.93 -19.07
CA GLU A 21 -13.19 -16.48 -17.88
C GLU A 21 -12.56 -17.65 -17.12
N LYS A 22 -13.33 -18.72 -16.83
CA LYS A 22 -12.79 -19.92 -16.18
C LYS A 22 -11.65 -20.55 -16.96
N PHE A 23 -11.79 -20.63 -18.29
CA PHE A 23 -10.72 -21.13 -19.17
C PHE A 23 -9.47 -20.24 -19.11
N LEU A 24 -9.63 -18.92 -19.18
CA LEU A 24 -8.52 -17.97 -19.13
C LEU A 24 -7.83 -17.96 -17.75
N LEU A 25 -8.58 -18.11 -16.66
CA LEU A 25 -8.03 -18.26 -15.30
C LEU A 25 -7.20 -19.55 -15.17
N LEU A 26 -7.68 -20.65 -15.77
CA LEU A 26 -6.91 -21.89 -15.84
C LEU A 26 -5.62 -21.71 -16.67
N ALA A 27 -5.72 -21.07 -17.84
CA ALA A 27 -4.57 -20.76 -18.67
C ALA A 27 -3.55 -19.88 -17.93
N ARG A 28 -4.01 -18.83 -17.24
CA ARG A 28 -3.18 -17.99 -16.35
C ARG A 28 -2.47 -18.83 -15.30
N LYS A 29 -3.19 -19.69 -14.58
CA LYS A 29 -2.61 -20.58 -13.57
C LYS A 29 -1.54 -21.50 -14.14
N LEU A 30 -1.74 -22.05 -15.35
CA LEU A 30 -0.77 -22.91 -16.01
C LEU A 30 0.48 -22.13 -16.43
N ILE A 31 0.33 -20.93 -16.99
CA ILE A 31 1.46 -20.07 -17.36
C ILE A 31 2.28 -19.67 -16.13
N LEU A 32 1.62 -19.30 -15.02
CA LEU A 32 2.30 -18.90 -13.78
C LEU A 32 3.13 -20.03 -13.15
N LYS A 33 2.80 -21.30 -13.41
CA LYS A 33 3.66 -22.44 -13.02
C LYS A 33 4.95 -22.52 -13.83
N ILE A 34 4.99 -21.93 -15.02
CA ILE A 34 6.13 -21.98 -15.94
C ILE A 34 6.95 -20.68 -15.84
N SER A 35 6.28 -19.53 -15.81
CA SER A 35 6.90 -18.21 -15.82
C SER A 35 5.97 -17.13 -15.32
N ASN A 36 6.54 -16.09 -14.70
CA ASN A 36 5.84 -14.86 -14.33
C ASN A 36 6.39 -13.66 -15.11
N PRO A 37 6.12 -13.55 -16.43
CA PRO A 37 6.71 -12.50 -17.25
C PRO A 37 6.15 -11.12 -16.87
N ILE A 38 6.98 -10.08 -16.98
CA ILE A 38 6.51 -8.69 -16.90
C ILE A 38 5.68 -8.37 -18.15
N ILE A 39 4.41 -8.05 -17.94
CA ILE A 39 3.47 -7.60 -18.98
C ILE A 39 3.26 -6.09 -18.89
N THR A 40 2.73 -5.48 -19.95
CA THR A 40 2.33 -4.08 -19.93
C THR A 40 0.83 -4.00 -20.15
N LEU A 41 0.12 -3.35 -19.22
CA LEU A 41 -1.32 -3.19 -19.25
C LEU A 41 -1.67 -1.70 -19.26
N SER A 42 -2.70 -1.35 -20.03
CA SER A 42 -3.42 -0.10 -19.89
C SER A 42 -4.83 -0.41 -19.40
N TYR A 43 -5.23 0.22 -18.30
CA TYR A 43 -6.52 0.02 -17.63
C TYR A 43 -6.89 1.32 -16.93
N ASN A 44 -8.16 1.79 -17.00
CA ASN A 44 -8.62 3.02 -16.33
C ASN A 44 -7.67 4.25 -16.48
N ASN A 45 -7.23 4.53 -17.70
CA ASN A 45 -6.29 5.62 -18.05
C ASN A 45 -4.89 5.54 -17.43
N ILE A 46 -4.58 4.49 -16.68
CA ILE A 46 -3.23 4.22 -16.19
C ILE A 46 -2.53 3.19 -17.06
N LYS A 47 -1.20 3.24 -17.07
CA LYS A 47 -0.35 2.25 -17.74
C LYS A 47 0.67 1.68 -16.78
N LEU A 48 0.67 0.36 -16.64
CA LEU A 48 1.54 -0.36 -15.71
C LEU A 48 2.35 -1.44 -16.43
N ALA A 49 3.66 -1.48 -16.15
CA ALA A 49 4.48 -2.67 -16.22
C ALA A 49 4.35 -3.43 -14.90
N MET A 50 3.90 -4.69 -14.98
CA MET A 50 3.62 -5.50 -13.80
C MET A 50 3.89 -6.98 -14.07
N PRO A 51 4.22 -7.77 -13.04
CA PRO A 51 4.25 -9.22 -13.15
C PRO A 51 2.90 -9.76 -13.61
N PHE A 52 2.90 -10.82 -14.42
CA PHE A 52 1.66 -11.48 -14.85
C PHE A 52 0.82 -12.00 -13.67
N SER A 53 1.45 -12.29 -12.53
CA SER A 53 0.78 -12.72 -11.29
C SER A 53 -0.03 -11.61 -10.62
N HIS A 54 0.31 -10.34 -10.84
CA HIS A 54 -0.30 -9.20 -10.18
C HIS A 54 -1.83 -9.17 -10.41
N THR A 55 -2.61 -8.90 -9.37
CA THR A 55 -4.06 -9.16 -9.34
C THR A 55 -4.93 -7.91 -9.29
N LEU A 56 -4.37 -6.74 -8.95
CA LEU A 56 -5.15 -5.51 -8.67
C LEU A 56 -6.18 -5.16 -9.76
N PRO A 57 -5.84 -5.07 -11.07
CA PRO A 57 -6.85 -4.81 -12.10
C PRO A 57 -7.96 -5.86 -12.19
N LEU A 58 -7.68 -7.13 -11.89
CA LEU A 58 -8.69 -8.19 -11.89
C LEU A 58 -9.59 -8.09 -10.66
N ASN A 59 -9.03 -7.76 -9.50
CA ASN A 59 -9.80 -7.54 -8.28
C ASN A 59 -10.72 -6.33 -8.44
N GLN A 60 -10.23 -5.22 -8.99
CA GLN A 60 -11.04 -4.02 -9.27
C GLN A 60 -12.17 -4.26 -10.29
N LYS A 61 -12.00 -5.20 -11.23
CA LYS A 61 -13.08 -5.61 -12.15
C LYS A 61 -14.23 -6.27 -11.39
N ILE A 62 -13.93 -7.11 -10.40
CA ILE A 62 -14.92 -7.90 -9.64
C ILE A 62 -15.51 -7.05 -8.51
N TYR A 63 -14.66 -6.26 -7.85
CA TYR A 63 -14.96 -5.43 -6.69
C TYR A 63 -14.55 -3.98 -7.01
N PRO A 64 -15.44 -3.14 -7.57
CA PRO A 64 -15.10 -1.79 -8.02
C PRO A 64 -14.53 -0.87 -6.93
N THR A 65 -14.75 -1.21 -5.65
CA THR A 65 -14.21 -0.46 -4.51
C THR A 65 -12.86 -0.97 -4.02
N TYR A 66 -12.36 -2.10 -4.51
CA TYR A 66 -11.12 -2.70 -4.04
C TYR A 66 -9.93 -1.77 -4.26
N ASP A 67 -9.20 -1.48 -3.18
CA ASP A 67 -8.04 -0.57 -3.15
C ASP A 67 -8.35 0.90 -3.56
N MET A 68 -9.64 1.26 -3.70
CA MET A 68 -10.06 2.63 -4.06
C MET A 68 -10.11 3.56 -2.84
N GLN A 69 -9.98 3.03 -1.63
CA GLN A 69 -10.04 3.82 -0.39
C GLN A 69 -8.87 4.79 -0.33
N LEU A 70 -7.69 4.35 -0.77
CA LEU A 70 -6.47 5.15 -0.79
C LEU A 70 -6.64 6.42 -1.63
N HIS A 71 -7.29 6.34 -2.79
CA HIS A 71 -7.58 7.52 -3.60
C HIS A 71 -8.51 8.51 -2.87
N SER A 72 -9.60 8.03 -2.28
CA SER A 72 -10.56 8.88 -1.54
C SER A 72 -9.93 9.51 -0.29
N ILE A 73 -9.07 8.78 0.43
CA ILE A 73 -8.32 9.28 1.59
C ILE A 73 -7.31 10.35 1.14
N ALA A 74 -6.51 10.06 0.11
CA ALA A 74 -5.52 10.98 -0.44
C ALA A 74 -6.16 12.29 -0.94
N HIS A 75 -7.29 12.18 -1.66
CA HIS A 75 -8.06 13.33 -2.09
C HIS A 75 -8.55 14.16 -0.90
N HIS A 76 -9.11 13.53 0.14
CA HIS A 76 -9.55 14.25 1.33
C HIS A 76 -8.40 14.97 2.03
N ILE A 77 -7.25 14.31 2.22
CA ILE A 77 -6.04 14.92 2.78
C ILE A 77 -5.61 16.12 1.94
N TYR A 78 -5.55 15.98 0.61
CA TYR A 78 -5.23 17.08 -0.30
C TYR A 78 -6.21 18.25 -0.15
N THR A 79 -7.53 18.01 -0.07
CA THR A 79 -8.52 19.09 0.11
C THR A 79 -8.36 19.85 1.43
N LYS A 80 -7.79 19.20 2.45
CA LYS A 80 -7.58 19.79 3.78
C LYS A 80 -6.23 20.49 3.93
N ASP A 81 -5.19 19.90 3.37
CA ASP A 81 -3.81 20.35 3.57
C ASP A 81 -3.26 21.15 2.38
N GLY A 82 -3.95 21.14 1.24
CA GLY A 82 -3.50 21.76 -0.02
C GLY A 82 -2.35 21.03 -0.72
N LYS A 83 -1.95 19.86 -0.20
CA LYS A 83 -0.87 19.01 -0.71
C LYS A 83 -1.03 17.57 -0.22
N LEU A 84 -0.40 16.64 -0.93
CA LEU A 84 -0.28 15.24 -0.50
C LEU A 84 1.20 14.89 -0.35
N ASN A 85 1.64 14.57 0.87
CA ASN A 85 2.97 14.04 1.14
C ASN A 85 2.82 12.61 1.66
N MET A 86 2.77 11.65 0.74
CA MET A 86 2.44 10.27 1.02
C MET A 86 3.70 9.40 1.13
N ILE A 87 3.77 8.59 2.19
CA ILE A 87 4.67 7.43 2.27
C ILE A 87 3.86 6.19 1.88
N ASP A 88 4.41 5.37 1.01
CA ASP A 88 3.85 4.08 0.62
C ASP A 88 4.86 2.99 0.98
N VAL A 89 4.58 2.25 2.05
CA VAL A 89 5.41 1.14 2.52
C VAL A 89 4.84 -0.17 1.99
N GLY A 90 5.70 -0.96 1.34
CA GLY A 90 5.26 -2.08 0.51
C GLY A 90 4.73 -1.58 -0.83
N ALA A 91 5.44 -0.59 -1.41
CA ALA A 91 5.00 0.09 -2.63
C ALA A 91 4.92 -0.84 -3.84
N ASN A 92 5.50 -2.06 -3.78
CA ASN A 92 5.49 -3.05 -4.84
C ASN A 92 5.92 -2.46 -6.19
N ILE A 93 4.99 -2.31 -7.14
CA ILE A 93 5.25 -1.75 -8.46
C ILE A 93 4.94 -0.24 -8.58
N GLY A 94 4.52 0.41 -7.49
CA GLY A 94 4.20 1.84 -7.40
C GLY A 94 2.81 2.20 -7.96
N ASP A 95 1.91 1.23 -8.08
CA ASP A 95 0.55 1.41 -8.57
C ASP A 95 -0.31 2.30 -7.65
N THR A 96 -0.17 2.18 -6.33
CA THR A 96 -0.85 3.04 -5.35
C THR A 96 -0.54 4.52 -5.59
N ALA A 97 0.73 4.86 -5.84
CA ALA A 97 1.14 6.23 -6.14
C ALA A 97 0.56 6.73 -7.47
N VAL A 98 0.47 5.85 -8.47
CA VAL A 98 -0.15 6.13 -9.77
C VAL A 98 -1.67 6.34 -9.64
N LEU A 99 -2.35 5.56 -8.80
CA LEU A 99 -3.81 5.62 -8.60
C LEU A 99 -4.23 6.82 -7.76
N THR A 100 -3.43 7.21 -6.76
CA THR A 100 -3.74 8.37 -5.91
C THR A 100 -3.55 9.69 -6.64
N ASN A 101 -2.51 9.85 -7.46
CA ASN A 101 -2.25 10.99 -8.37
C ASN A 101 -2.96 12.30 -8.00
N MET A 102 -2.47 12.98 -6.96
CA MET A 102 -2.99 14.28 -6.54
C MET A 102 -2.16 15.45 -7.10
N PRO A 103 -2.77 16.63 -7.33
CA PRO A 103 -2.00 17.85 -7.56
C PRO A 103 -1.09 18.15 -6.36
N ASN A 104 0.08 18.75 -6.59
CA ASN A 104 1.02 19.11 -5.53
C ASN A 104 1.34 17.94 -4.58
N ALA A 105 1.61 16.76 -5.16
CA ALA A 105 1.91 15.54 -4.43
C ALA A 105 3.41 15.21 -4.41
N SER A 106 3.89 14.77 -3.27
CA SER A 106 5.21 14.16 -3.09
C SER A 106 5.02 12.76 -2.50
N TYR A 107 5.77 11.80 -3.02
CA TYR A 107 5.68 10.40 -2.65
C TYR A 107 7.03 9.87 -2.18
N LEU A 108 7.05 9.13 -1.08
CA LEU A 108 8.19 8.31 -0.65
C LEU A 108 7.76 6.84 -0.74
N LEU A 109 8.24 6.16 -1.78
CA LEU A 109 7.90 4.78 -2.11
C LEU A 109 8.98 3.84 -1.58
N ILE A 110 8.60 2.91 -0.71
CA ILE A 110 9.52 2.00 -0.03
C ILE A 110 9.14 0.57 -0.37
N GLU A 111 10.06 -0.15 -1.02
CA GLU A 111 9.88 -1.55 -1.44
C GLU A 111 11.18 -2.33 -1.20
N GLY A 112 11.11 -3.45 -0.49
CA GLY A 112 12.28 -4.24 -0.15
C GLY A 112 12.70 -5.21 -1.26
N GLU A 113 11.73 -5.70 -2.03
CA GLU A 113 11.95 -6.65 -3.10
C GLU A 113 12.38 -5.92 -4.39
N LYS A 114 13.61 -6.19 -4.82
CA LYS A 114 14.24 -5.46 -5.93
C LYS A 114 13.52 -5.65 -7.25
N SER A 115 12.96 -6.83 -7.54
CA SER A 115 12.28 -7.10 -8.82
C SER A 115 11.03 -6.22 -9.01
N TYR A 116 10.28 -5.93 -7.93
CA TYR A 116 9.15 -5.02 -7.92
C TYR A 116 9.60 -3.56 -7.84
N ALA A 117 10.55 -3.23 -6.96
CA ALA A 117 11.08 -1.87 -6.84
C ALA A 117 11.63 -1.33 -8.17
N ASN A 118 12.24 -2.20 -8.99
CA ASN A 118 12.74 -1.86 -10.32
C ASN A 118 11.61 -1.44 -11.31
N LEU A 119 10.36 -1.84 -11.06
CA LEU A 119 9.21 -1.46 -11.88
C LEU A 119 8.66 -0.07 -11.53
N ILE A 120 8.88 0.41 -10.30
CA ILE A 120 8.35 1.70 -9.82
C ILE A 120 8.74 2.85 -10.77
N LYS A 121 10.03 2.99 -11.10
CA LYS A 121 10.51 4.06 -12.01
C LYS A 121 9.85 3.98 -13.39
N THR A 122 9.67 2.77 -13.91
CA THR A 122 9.02 2.53 -15.20
C THR A 122 7.55 2.97 -15.13
N ASN A 123 6.84 2.57 -14.08
CA ASN A 123 5.42 2.92 -13.90
C ASN A 123 5.21 4.41 -13.67
N ILE A 124 6.07 5.07 -12.89
CA ILE A 124 6.02 6.53 -12.77
C ILE A 124 6.23 7.17 -14.15
N SER A 125 7.23 6.73 -14.93
CA SER A 125 7.51 7.33 -16.25
C SER A 125 6.36 7.17 -17.25
N TYR A 126 5.56 6.10 -17.13
CA TYR A 126 4.40 5.88 -17.98
C TYR A 126 3.23 6.83 -17.68
N ASN A 127 3.09 7.27 -16.43
CA ASN A 127 1.93 8.04 -15.98
C ASN A 127 2.26 9.51 -15.68
N PHE A 128 3.55 9.84 -15.49
CA PHE A 128 4.01 11.18 -15.11
C PHE A 128 5.23 11.63 -15.93
N HIS A 129 4.97 12.20 -17.12
CA HIS A 129 6.03 12.60 -18.07
C HIS A 129 7.04 13.64 -17.54
N LYS A 130 6.64 14.46 -16.56
CA LYS A 130 7.45 15.53 -15.99
C LYS A 130 7.78 15.29 -14.50
N ALA A 131 7.59 14.09 -13.97
CA ALA A 131 7.89 13.80 -12.57
C ALA A 131 9.39 13.93 -12.26
N THR A 132 9.70 14.43 -11.06
CA THR A 132 11.07 14.34 -10.51
C THR A 132 11.19 13.04 -9.74
N ILE A 133 12.19 12.21 -10.06
CA ILE A 133 12.43 10.93 -9.37
C ILE A 133 13.80 10.96 -8.70
N ARG A 134 13.84 10.69 -7.39
CA ARG A 134 15.06 10.56 -6.58
C ARG A 134 15.13 9.17 -5.97
N ASP A 135 16.21 8.44 -6.23
CA ASP A 135 16.46 7.14 -5.61
C ASP A 135 17.47 7.30 -4.48
N ILE A 136 17.08 6.93 -3.25
CA ILE A 136 17.93 7.08 -2.05
C ILE A 136 18.54 5.75 -1.59
N SER A 137 18.34 4.66 -2.33
CA SER A 137 18.71 3.31 -1.91
C SER A 137 20.23 3.09 -1.83
N MET A 138 21.01 3.77 -2.66
CA MET A 138 22.42 3.46 -2.91
C MET A 138 23.44 4.42 -2.24
N GLY A 139 23.03 5.25 -1.27
CA GLY A 139 23.95 6.18 -0.60
C GLY A 139 24.61 7.23 -1.53
N GLY A 140 24.19 7.29 -2.79
CA GLY A 140 24.76 8.17 -3.80
C GLY A 140 24.10 9.54 -3.77
N GLY A 141 24.84 10.52 -3.27
CA GLY A 141 24.73 11.93 -3.61
C GLY A 141 23.39 12.61 -3.34
N HIS A 142 23.38 13.52 -2.37
CA HIS A 142 22.46 14.66 -2.40
C HIS A 142 22.60 15.36 -3.76
N ASN A 143 21.67 15.14 -4.69
CA ASN A 143 21.45 16.11 -5.76
C ASN A 143 20.76 17.33 -5.13
N LYS A 144 21.59 18.19 -4.52
CA LYS A 144 21.15 19.39 -3.78
C LYS A 144 20.58 20.50 -4.67
N ASN A 145 20.44 20.26 -5.98
CA ASN A 145 19.97 21.25 -6.93
C ASN A 145 18.91 20.64 -7.86
N LEU A 146 17.67 20.63 -7.42
CA LEU A 146 16.52 20.66 -8.31
C LEU A 146 15.76 21.96 -7.99
N PRO A 147 15.70 22.93 -8.91
CA PRO A 147 14.93 24.14 -8.67
C PRO A 147 13.44 23.75 -8.60
N LEU A 148 12.86 23.87 -7.41
CA LEU A 148 11.42 23.90 -7.21
C LEU A 148 10.93 25.22 -7.83
N ASN A 149 10.57 25.21 -9.11
CA ASN A 149 9.88 26.33 -9.71
C ASN A 149 8.40 26.26 -9.24
N PRO A 150 7.90 27.20 -8.41
CA PRO A 150 6.60 27.05 -7.74
C PRO A 150 5.38 27.11 -8.67
N ALA A 151 5.57 27.44 -9.95
CA ALA A 151 4.50 27.70 -10.90
C ALA A 151 3.90 26.44 -11.55
N GLU A 152 4.59 25.30 -11.50
CA GLU A 152 4.08 23.98 -11.91
C GLU A 152 4.60 22.95 -10.89
N ALA A 153 3.88 22.72 -9.79
CA ALA A 153 4.27 21.74 -8.78
C ALA A 153 4.16 20.31 -9.35
N LEU A 154 5.20 19.90 -10.07
CA LEU A 154 5.34 18.56 -10.62
C LEU A 154 5.50 17.56 -9.46
N PRO A 155 4.92 16.36 -9.58
CA PRO A 155 5.01 15.40 -8.50
C PRO A 155 6.45 14.94 -8.29
N LEU A 156 6.87 14.90 -7.03
CA LEU A 156 8.16 14.40 -6.59
C LEU A 156 8.01 12.95 -6.12
N PHE A 157 8.85 12.05 -6.61
CA PHE A 157 8.89 10.66 -6.17
C PHE A 157 10.28 10.37 -5.61
N ILE A 158 10.33 9.97 -4.35
CA ILE A 158 11.51 9.45 -3.67
C ILE A 158 11.34 7.94 -3.54
N ILE A 159 12.35 7.16 -3.93
CA ILE A 159 12.30 5.70 -3.93
C ILE A 159 13.38 5.15 -3.00
N SER A 160 13.02 4.20 -2.14
CA SER A 160 13.94 3.50 -1.23
C SER A 160 13.78 1.98 -1.34
N HIS A 161 14.85 1.28 -1.74
CA HIS A 161 14.88 -0.16 -1.91
C HIS A 161 15.31 -0.83 -0.61
N THR A 162 14.42 -0.89 0.38
CA THR A 162 14.71 -1.46 1.70
C THR A 162 13.49 -2.11 2.30
N PHE A 163 13.70 -3.18 3.05
CA PHE A 163 12.68 -3.69 3.96
C PHE A 163 12.63 -2.80 5.20
N LEU A 164 11.45 -2.70 5.81
CA LEU A 164 11.23 -1.95 7.04
C LEU A 164 10.94 -2.85 8.23
N GLY A 165 11.29 -2.37 9.42
CA GLY A 165 11.04 -3.04 10.69
C GLY A 165 11.07 -2.05 11.85
N ASP A 166 11.13 -2.57 13.08
CA ASP A 166 11.16 -1.75 14.30
C ASP A 166 12.57 -1.34 14.74
N ASN A 167 13.61 -1.91 14.12
CA ASN A 167 15.01 -1.58 14.36
C ASN A 167 15.83 -1.53 13.06
N ASP A 168 16.89 -0.73 13.04
CA ASP A 168 17.89 -0.74 11.97
C ASP A 168 18.83 -1.92 12.20
N GLU A 169 18.74 -2.96 11.37
CA GLU A 169 19.50 -4.19 11.58
C GLU A 169 19.73 -4.96 10.28
N GLN A 170 20.66 -5.92 10.37
CA GLN A 170 20.85 -6.93 9.34
C GLN A 170 20.30 -8.24 9.86
N SER A 171 19.24 -8.73 9.23
CA SER A 171 18.48 -9.87 9.72
C SER A 171 18.38 -10.98 8.69
N ALA A 172 18.32 -12.19 9.20
CA ALA A 172 18.29 -13.39 8.41
C ALA A 172 16.83 -13.70 8.03
N TYR A 173 16.48 -13.51 6.76
CA TYR A 173 15.15 -13.79 6.23
C TYR A 173 15.23 -14.50 4.88
N THR A 174 14.19 -15.25 4.54
CA THR A 174 13.98 -15.76 3.19
C THR A 174 12.96 -14.87 2.49
N ILE A 175 13.26 -14.42 1.27
CA ILE A 175 12.30 -13.68 0.45
C ILE A 175 11.45 -14.68 -0.33
N SER A 176 10.14 -14.63 -0.16
CA SER A 176 9.18 -15.43 -0.91
C SER A 176 8.37 -14.55 -1.84
N LEU A 177 8.30 -14.94 -3.11
CA LEU A 177 7.49 -14.26 -4.13
C LEU A 177 6.23 -15.10 -4.35
N GLN A 178 5.10 -14.68 -3.77
CA GLN A 178 3.80 -15.32 -3.94
C GLN A 178 2.75 -14.28 -4.32
N ASP A 179 1.82 -14.68 -5.19
CA ASP A 179 0.67 -13.86 -5.62
C ASP A 179 0.97 -12.44 -6.13
N GLY A 180 2.23 -12.17 -6.52
CA GLY A 180 2.66 -10.86 -7.00
C GLY A 180 3.07 -9.87 -5.90
N SER A 181 3.28 -10.34 -4.66
CA SER A 181 3.94 -9.60 -3.57
C SER A 181 5.23 -10.29 -3.14
N GLY A 182 6.04 -9.58 -2.35
CA GLY A 182 7.33 -10.04 -1.83
C GLY A 182 7.27 -10.09 -0.32
N LYS A 183 7.31 -11.29 0.25
CA LYS A 183 7.15 -11.52 1.70
C LYS A 183 8.48 -11.93 2.33
N LEU A 184 8.76 -11.45 3.54
CA LEU A 184 9.85 -11.96 4.36
C LEU A 184 9.36 -13.13 5.22
N ILE A 185 9.98 -14.30 5.05
CA ILE A 185 9.68 -15.53 5.81
C ILE A 185 10.84 -15.84 6.74
N ASN A 186 10.53 -16.12 7.99
CA ASN A 186 11.49 -16.63 8.96
C ASN A 186 11.69 -18.15 8.79
N ASP A 187 12.41 -18.54 7.73
CA ASP A 187 12.79 -19.95 7.49
C ASP A 187 14.22 -20.20 8.00
N LYS A 188 14.34 -21.12 8.97
CA LYS A 188 15.60 -21.48 9.64
C LYS A 188 16.64 -22.16 8.75
N HIS A 189 16.27 -22.55 7.54
CA HIS A 189 17.11 -23.40 6.69
C HIS A 189 17.71 -22.72 5.45
N ASN A 190 17.24 -21.54 5.03
CA ASN A 190 17.69 -20.87 3.78
C ASN A 190 17.75 -19.33 3.88
N TYR A 191 18.55 -18.80 4.82
CA TYR A 191 18.64 -17.35 5.01
C TYR A 191 19.38 -16.61 3.90
N SER A 192 18.79 -15.52 3.42
CA SER A 192 19.53 -14.41 2.84
C SER A 192 19.69 -13.31 3.89
N SER A 193 20.84 -12.65 3.89
CA SER A 193 21.04 -11.50 4.76
C SER A 193 20.30 -10.29 4.18
N VAL A 194 19.28 -9.82 4.88
CA VAL A 194 18.42 -8.71 4.45
C VAL A 194 18.68 -7.50 5.36
N GLN A 195 18.90 -6.34 4.74
CA GLN A 195 19.00 -5.09 5.47
C GLN A 195 17.60 -4.56 5.78
N ILE A 196 17.34 -4.33 7.06
CA ILE A 196 16.10 -3.76 7.59
C ILE A 196 16.40 -2.36 8.12
N GLN A 197 15.51 -1.41 7.84
CA GLN A 197 15.57 -0.06 8.38
C GLN A 197 14.26 0.30 9.09
N THR A 198 14.32 1.19 10.05
CA THR A 198 13.16 1.85 10.62
C THR A 198 12.59 2.87 9.64
N LEU A 199 11.28 3.12 9.70
CA LEU A 199 10.68 4.18 8.90
C LEU A 199 11.27 5.55 9.27
N ASP A 200 11.56 5.76 10.56
CA ASP A 200 12.24 6.97 11.05
C ASP A 200 13.57 7.25 10.32
N SER A 201 14.43 6.23 10.16
CA SER A 201 15.71 6.35 9.46
C SER A 201 15.53 6.69 7.98
N VAL A 202 14.55 6.05 7.31
CA VAL A 202 14.28 6.31 5.87
C VAL A 202 13.70 7.70 5.66
N VAL A 203 12.75 8.14 6.50
CA VAL A 203 12.14 9.48 6.45
C VAL A 203 13.18 10.57 6.65
N SER A 204 14.05 10.40 7.65
CA SER A 204 15.18 11.32 7.91
C SER A 204 16.14 11.40 6.71
N LYS A 205 16.53 10.25 6.15
CA LYS A 205 17.41 10.18 4.98
C LYS A 205 16.79 10.81 3.71
N ALA A 206 15.48 10.66 3.56
CA ALA A 206 14.73 11.24 2.44
C ALA A 206 14.59 12.76 2.55
N ASP A 207 14.68 13.31 3.77
CA ASP A 207 14.25 14.68 4.11
C ASP A 207 12.77 14.89 3.73
N PHE A 208 11.92 13.96 4.21
CA PHE A 208 10.51 13.90 3.83
C PHE A 208 9.60 14.26 5.01
N SER A 209 8.54 15.02 4.75
CA SER A 209 7.57 15.46 5.77
C SER A 209 6.17 14.92 5.45
N PRO A 210 5.83 13.71 5.93
CA PRO A 210 4.59 13.03 5.56
C PRO A 210 3.34 13.65 6.20
N ASN A 211 2.22 13.64 5.47
CA ASN A 211 0.87 13.82 6.04
C ASN A 211 -0.02 12.59 5.81
N PHE A 212 0.45 11.61 5.03
CA PHE A 212 -0.20 10.33 4.84
C PHE A 212 0.83 9.18 4.81
N ILE A 213 0.54 8.06 5.46
CA ILE A 213 1.35 6.84 5.42
C ILE A 213 0.43 5.65 5.11
N LYS A 214 0.73 4.92 4.04
CA LYS A 214 0.18 3.59 3.76
C LYS A 214 1.21 2.53 4.15
N ILE A 215 0.77 1.46 4.82
CA ILE A 215 1.60 0.32 5.20
C ILE A 215 0.89 -0.97 4.82
N ASP A 216 1.56 -1.78 4.01
CA ASP A 216 1.05 -3.06 3.53
C ASP A 216 2.26 -3.96 3.28
N THR A 217 2.66 -4.67 4.32
CA THR A 217 3.96 -5.37 4.36
C THR A 217 3.83 -6.84 4.71
N ASP A 218 2.68 -7.42 4.40
CA ASP A 218 2.40 -8.85 4.56
C ASP A 218 2.83 -9.38 5.96
N GLY A 219 2.58 -8.59 7.01
CA GLY A 219 2.80 -8.96 8.42
C GLY A 219 3.91 -8.21 9.15
N PHE A 220 4.67 -7.34 8.46
CA PHE A 220 5.62 -6.43 9.11
C PHE A 220 4.98 -5.12 9.58
N ASP A 221 3.68 -4.95 9.37
CA ASP A 221 2.95 -3.68 9.51
C ASP A 221 3.11 -3.08 10.91
N PHE A 222 3.04 -3.94 11.94
CA PHE A 222 3.21 -3.53 13.33
C PHE A 222 4.67 -3.16 13.66
N LYS A 223 5.65 -3.87 13.08
CA LYS A 223 7.07 -3.54 13.22
C LYS A 223 7.37 -2.20 12.54
N VAL A 224 6.84 -1.96 11.34
CA VAL A 224 6.97 -0.69 10.63
C VAL A 224 6.38 0.45 11.46
N LEU A 225 5.16 0.27 12.01
CA LEU A 225 4.53 1.27 12.87
C LEU A 225 5.37 1.58 14.12
N ARG A 226 5.97 0.56 14.75
CA ARG A 226 6.90 0.76 15.87
C ARG A 226 8.19 1.47 15.45
N GLY A 227 8.75 1.13 14.29
CA GLY A 227 9.90 1.80 13.69
C GLY A 227 9.61 3.22 13.15
N ALA A 228 8.36 3.66 13.19
CA ALA A 228 7.92 4.99 12.78
C ALA A 228 7.70 5.94 13.96
N PHE A 229 8.10 5.57 15.18
CA PHE A 229 7.74 6.29 16.40
C PHE A 229 8.01 7.80 16.34
N LYS A 230 9.20 8.23 15.89
CA LYS A 230 9.53 9.68 15.80
C LYS A 230 8.73 10.35 14.70
N THR A 231 8.56 9.68 13.56
CA THR A 231 7.78 10.15 12.41
C THR A 231 6.33 10.40 12.81
N LEU A 232 5.70 9.43 13.48
CA LEU A 232 4.31 9.53 13.95
C LEU A 232 4.15 10.62 15.00
N THR A 233 5.10 10.73 15.94
CA THR A 233 5.08 11.75 17.00
C THR A 233 5.22 13.16 16.45
N TYR A 234 6.15 13.37 15.50
CA TYR A 234 6.49 14.69 15.00
C TYR A 234 5.52 15.19 13.92
N PHE A 235 5.27 14.36 12.89
CA PHE A 235 4.48 14.77 11.73
C PHE A 235 2.98 14.52 11.89
N LYS A 236 2.58 13.61 12.80
CA LYS A 236 1.18 13.26 13.06
C LYS A 236 0.37 12.92 11.78
N PRO A 237 0.93 12.15 10.83
CA PRO A 237 0.27 11.87 9.56
C PRO A 237 -1.00 11.03 9.75
N THR A 238 -1.92 11.07 8.79
CA THR A 238 -2.95 10.04 8.65
C THR A 238 -2.28 8.70 8.30
N ILE A 239 -2.80 7.58 8.80
CA ILE A 239 -2.21 6.25 8.61
C ILE A 239 -3.28 5.30 8.07
N PHE A 240 -2.95 4.54 7.03
CA PHE A 240 -3.73 3.42 6.51
C PHE A 240 -2.87 2.15 6.51
N PHE A 241 -3.32 1.07 7.15
CA PHE A 241 -2.51 -0.15 7.23
C PHE A 241 -3.32 -1.45 7.24
N GLU A 242 -2.71 -2.54 6.73
CA GLU A 242 -3.28 -3.88 6.76
C GLU A 242 -3.25 -4.45 8.20
N TRP A 243 -4.34 -5.09 8.59
CA TRP A 243 -4.48 -5.83 9.85
C TRP A 243 -4.93 -7.28 9.58
N ASP A 244 -3.95 -8.14 9.31
CA ASP A 244 -4.14 -9.58 9.03
C ASP A 244 -3.56 -10.45 10.16
N LYS A 245 -4.40 -11.33 10.74
CA LYS A 245 -4.00 -12.24 11.83
C LYS A 245 -2.87 -13.18 11.43
N ASN A 246 -3.02 -13.82 10.28
CA ASN A 246 -2.16 -14.91 9.83
C ASN A 246 -0.79 -14.34 9.46
N HIS A 247 -0.76 -13.19 8.80
CA HIS A 247 0.47 -12.47 8.49
C HIS A 247 1.21 -12.04 9.77
N LEU A 248 0.50 -11.43 10.73
CA LEU A 248 1.10 -11.03 12.01
C LEU A 248 1.62 -12.23 12.81
N GLN A 249 0.83 -13.30 12.93
CA GLN A 249 1.24 -14.51 13.64
C GLN A 249 2.43 -15.20 12.98
N ALA A 250 2.53 -15.18 11.64
CA ALA A 250 3.70 -15.69 10.92
C ALA A 250 5.00 -14.94 11.27
N GLN A 251 4.89 -13.69 11.74
CA GLN A 251 6.00 -12.88 12.22
C GLN A 251 6.18 -12.90 13.74
N ASN A 252 5.42 -13.74 14.46
CA ASN A 252 5.33 -13.82 15.93
C ASN A 252 4.83 -12.52 16.57
N GLU A 253 3.95 -11.79 15.89
CA GLU A 253 3.30 -10.58 16.41
C GLU A 253 1.99 -10.92 17.12
N ASP A 254 1.72 -10.19 18.20
CA ASP A 254 0.37 -10.15 18.80
C ASP A 254 -0.50 -9.15 18.03
N PHE A 255 -1.66 -9.61 17.57
CA PHE A 255 -2.54 -8.85 16.69
C PHE A 255 -3.26 -7.67 17.35
N LEU A 256 -3.12 -7.45 18.67
CA LEU A 256 -3.65 -6.27 19.37
C LEU A 256 -2.56 -5.29 19.82
N SER A 257 -1.29 -5.71 19.76
CA SER A 257 -0.17 -5.02 20.42
C SER A 257 0.09 -3.59 19.95
N ILE A 258 -0.30 -3.22 18.72
CA ILE A 258 -0.02 -1.88 18.20
C ILE A 258 -0.99 -0.81 18.71
N PHE A 259 -2.25 -1.18 18.99
CA PHE A 259 -3.30 -0.20 19.23
C PHE A 259 -3.11 0.62 20.51
N PRO A 260 -2.66 0.06 21.66
CA PRO A 260 -2.33 0.86 22.83
C PRO A 260 -1.21 1.89 22.57
N SER A 261 -0.27 1.57 21.68
CA SER A 261 0.81 2.49 21.32
C SER A 261 0.29 3.63 20.43
N LEU A 262 -0.57 3.32 19.46
CA LEU A 262 -1.26 4.32 18.64
C LEU A 262 -2.13 5.24 19.50
N ASN A 263 -2.89 4.70 20.45
CA ASN A 263 -3.71 5.47 21.39
C ASN A 263 -2.87 6.51 22.15
N LYS A 264 -1.74 6.06 22.75
CA LYS A 264 -0.81 6.93 23.49
C LYS A 264 -0.21 8.04 22.62
N LEU A 265 -0.03 7.77 21.33
CA LEU A 265 0.45 8.74 20.35
C LEU A 265 -0.65 9.70 19.85
N GLY A 266 -1.90 9.57 20.31
CA GLY A 266 -3.02 10.44 19.91
C GLY A 266 -3.83 9.95 18.70
N TYR A 267 -3.60 8.71 18.26
CA TYR A 267 -4.39 8.02 17.24
C TYR A 267 -5.50 7.22 17.92
N GLU A 268 -6.54 7.96 18.34
CA GLU A 268 -7.58 7.45 19.24
C GLU A 268 -8.70 6.72 18.49
N GLN A 269 -8.99 7.09 17.24
CA GLN A 269 -10.08 6.52 16.45
C GLN A 269 -9.55 5.62 15.32
N LEU A 270 -10.18 4.47 15.14
CA LEU A 270 -9.89 3.49 14.10
C LEU A 270 -11.13 3.29 13.22
N LEU A 271 -11.00 3.53 11.92
CA LEU A 271 -12.01 3.17 10.93
C LEU A 271 -11.59 1.84 10.33
N ILE A 272 -12.44 0.83 10.48
CA ILE A 272 -12.15 -0.54 10.07
C ILE A 272 -12.89 -0.83 8.78
N PHE A 273 -12.16 -1.27 7.75
CA PHE A 273 -12.70 -1.75 6.48
C PHE A 273 -12.50 -3.26 6.38
N ASP A 274 -13.45 -3.96 5.76
CA ASP A 274 -13.20 -5.34 5.33
C ASP A 274 -12.23 -5.38 4.15
N ASN A 275 -11.73 -6.58 3.81
CA ASN A 275 -10.83 -6.81 2.68
C ASN A 275 -11.45 -6.53 1.28
N PHE A 276 -12.69 -6.04 1.22
CA PHE A 276 -13.34 -5.58 -0.02
C PHE A 276 -13.45 -4.04 -0.09
N GLY A 277 -12.95 -3.33 0.93
CA GLY A 277 -12.94 -1.87 1.00
C GLY A 277 -14.22 -1.25 1.56
N VAL A 278 -15.09 -2.05 2.19
CA VAL A 278 -16.34 -1.57 2.79
C VAL A 278 -16.08 -1.16 4.23
N LEU A 279 -16.48 0.08 4.59
CA LEU A 279 -16.39 0.56 5.97
C LEU A 279 -17.33 -0.26 6.87
N LEU A 280 -16.75 -1.03 7.78
CA LEU A 280 -17.47 -1.91 8.69
C LEU A 280 -17.92 -1.17 9.94
N CYS A 281 -16.98 -0.53 10.64
CA CYS A 281 -17.25 0.19 11.90
C CYS A 281 -16.17 1.22 12.23
N VAL A 282 -16.42 1.99 13.29
CA VAL A 282 -15.46 2.92 13.89
C VAL A 282 -15.31 2.54 15.37
N LEU A 283 -14.08 2.29 15.81
CA LEU A 283 -13.75 1.90 17.18
C LEU A 283 -12.73 2.87 17.80
N GLN A 284 -12.64 2.87 19.14
CA GLN A 284 -11.50 3.48 19.82
C GLN A 284 -10.30 2.53 19.77
N SER A 285 -9.09 3.07 19.70
CA SER A 285 -7.87 2.25 19.66
C SER A 285 -7.52 1.58 20.99
N ASP A 286 -8.19 1.92 22.09
CA ASP A 286 -8.11 1.21 23.37
C ASP A 286 -9.25 0.21 23.60
N ASP A 287 -10.16 0.01 22.64
CA ASP A 287 -11.25 -0.96 22.71
C ASP A 287 -10.77 -2.38 22.34
N CYS A 288 -9.90 -2.92 23.19
CA CYS A 288 -9.30 -4.24 22.99
C CYS A 288 -10.34 -5.36 22.84
N ASN A 289 -11.51 -5.23 23.46
CA ASN A 289 -12.56 -6.26 23.41
C ASN A 289 -13.18 -6.34 22.01
N ASN A 290 -13.63 -5.21 21.45
CA ASN A 290 -14.23 -5.20 20.11
C ASN A 290 -13.19 -5.47 19.02
N LEU A 291 -11.95 -5.00 19.20
CA LEU A 291 -10.84 -5.35 18.31
C LEU A 291 -10.59 -6.86 18.32
N LYS A 292 -10.54 -7.50 19.50
CA LYS A 292 -10.40 -8.96 19.57
C LYS A 292 -11.56 -9.68 18.88
N LEU A 293 -12.80 -9.24 19.08
CA LEU A 293 -13.98 -9.85 18.44
C LEU A 293 -13.90 -9.79 16.91
N LEU A 294 -13.45 -8.66 16.34
CA LEU A 294 -13.21 -8.56 14.90
C LEU A 294 -12.14 -9.57 14.45
N MET A 295 -11.04 -9.68 15.19
CA MET A 295 -9.97 -10.61 14.81
C MET A 295 -10.30 -12.09 15.03
N ASP A 296 -11.26 -12.41 15.90
CA ASP A 296 -11.82 -13.75 16.01
C ASP A 296 -12.79 -14.03 14.85
N TYR A 297 -13.54 -13.01 14.40
CA TYR A 297 -14.48 -13.12 13.29
C TYR A 297 -13.81 -13.59 11.98
N THR A 298 -12.57 -13.14 11.69
CA THR A 298 -11.82 -13.59 10.50
C THR A 298 -11.52 -15.08 10.48
N GLN A 299 -11.55 -15.74 11.65
CA GLN A 299 -11.33 -17.18 11.78
C GLN A 299 -12.65 -17.97 11.84
N ASP A 300 -13.62 -17.45 12.58
CA ASP A 300 -14.86 -18.16 12.91
C ASP A 300 -15.94 -18.01 11.84
N SER A 301 -15.89 -16.93 11.06
CA SER A 301 -16.90 -16.60 10.06
C SER A 301 -16.74 -17.41 8.77
N ARG A 302 -17.88 -17.74 8.16
CA ARG A 302 -17.95 -18.32 6.80
C ARG A 302 -18.08 -17.25 5.70
N GLN A 303 -17.97 -15.97 6.05
CA GLN A 303 -18.24 -14.84 5.13
C GLN A 303 -17.02 -14.40 4.31
N ASN A 304 -15.93 -15.18 4.29
CA ASN A 304 -14.71 -14.89 3.51
C ASN A 304 -14.11 -13.49 3.77
N ILE A 305 -14.17 -13.02 5.03
CA ILE A 305 -13.42 -11.84 5.48
C ILE A 305 -12.12 -12.33 6.12
N TYR A 306 -10.98 -12.01 5.50
CA TYR A 306 -9.68 -12.59 5.87
C TYR A 306 -8.80 -11.64 6.68
N TYR A 307 -8.90 -10.35 6.39
CA TYR A 307 -8.18 -9.27 7.05
C TYR A 307 -9.05 -8.01 7.04
N TYR A 308 -8.56 -7.00 7.75
CA TYR A 308 -9.13 -5.67 7.75
C TYR A 308 -8.09 -4.64 7.32
N ASP A 309 -8.54 -3.55 6.73
CA ASP A 309 -7.74 -2.34 6.60
C ASP A 309 -8.14 -1.33 7.67
N ILE A 310 -7.17 -0.60 8.19
CA ILE A 310 -7.39 0.37 9.26
C ILE A 310 -6.94 1.75 8.80
N LEU A 311 -7.89 2.69 8.79
CA LEU A 311 -7.59 4.12 8.70
C LEU A 311 -7.62 4.73 10.11
N THR A 312 -6.55 5.43 10.48
CA THR A 312 -6.50 6.24 11.69
C THR A 312 -5.80 7.58 11.43
N PHE A 313 -6.09 8.57 12.26
CA PHE A 313 -5.50 9.90 12.16
C PHE A 313 -5.33 10.47 13.56
N HIS A 314 -4.30 11.29 13.73
CA HIS A 314 -4.03 11.93 15.01
C HIS A 314 -5.18 12.89 15.39
N LYS A 315 -5.51 13.01 16.67
CA LYS A 315 -6.59 13.91 17.15
C LYS A 315 -6.44 15.38 16.71
N ASP A 316 -5.20 15.84 16.59
CA ASP A 316 -4.84 17.18 16.11
C ASP A 316 -4.84 17.31 14.57
N SER A 317 -5.13 16.24 13.82
CA SER A 317 -5.15 16.25 12.36
C SER A 317 -6.26 17.14 11.80
N SER A 318 -6.01 17.70 10.62
CA SER A 318 -7.00 18.38 9.77
C SER A 318 -8.05 17.40 9.22
N PHE A 319 -7.73 16.10 9.17
CA PHE A 319 -8.63 15.04 8.74
C PHE A 319 -9.79 14.88 9.74
N LYS A 320 -11.03 15.09 9.30
CA LYS A 320 -12.23 14.94 10.14
C LYS A 320 -13.15 13.86 9.59
N LEU A 321 -13.42 12.83 10.42
CA LEU A 321 -14.27 11.69 10.08
C LEU A 321 -15.63 12.09 9.49
N THR A 322 -16.33 13.02 10.15
CA THR A 322 -17.69 13.40 9.73
C THR A 322 -17.74 14.05 8.36
N GLU A 323 -16.68 14.77 7.99
CA GLU A 323 -16.55 15.41 6.67
C GLU A 323 -16.20 14.38 5.60
N TRP A 324 -15.26 13.48 5.90
CA TRP A 324 -14.89 12.39 5.01
C TRP A 324 -16.06 11.44 4.71
N LEU A 325 -16.82 11.03 5.74
CA LEU A 325 -18.01 10.20 5.56
C LEU A 325 -19.10 10.88 4.72
N LYS A 326 -19.25 12.21 4.82
CA LYS A 326 -20.17 12.98 3.98
C LYS A 326 -19.70 12.99 2.51
N ALA A 327 -18.41 13.24 2.28
CA ALA A 327 -17.84 13.24 0.93
C ALA A 327 -18.01 11.88 0.23
N ARG A 328 -17.69 10.77 0.93
CA ARG A 328 -17.88 9.40 0.40
C ARG A 328 -19.30 9.08 -0.01
N LYS A 329 -20.30 9.51 0.77
CA LYS A 329 -21.72 9.26 0.44
C LYS A 329 -22.14 9.99 -0.84
N THR A 330 -21.56 11.15 -1.12
CA THR A 330 -21.83 11.91 -2.35
C THR A 330 -21.15 11.25 -3.55
N GLU A 331 -19.89 10.82 -3.43
CA GLU A 331 -19.17 10.09 -4.49
C GLU A 331 -19.87 8.78 -4.87
N SER A 332 -20.34 8.01 -3.88
CA SER A 332 -21.06 6.76 -4.13
C SER A 332 -22.38 6.94 -4.87
N LYS A 333 -23.08 8.08 -4.71
CA LYS A 333 -24.31 8.37 -5.46
C LYS A 333 -24.02 8.70 -6.93
N ASN A 334 -22.96 9.46 -7.18
CA ASN A 334 -22.57 9.83 -8.54
C ASN A 334 -22.08 8.63 -9.38
N LEU A 335 -21.57 7.57 -8.72
CA LEU A 335 -21.16 6.33 -9.39
C LEU A 335 -22.31 5.38 -9.73
N THR A 336 -23.49 5.53 -9.10
CA THR A 336 -24.69 4.72 -9.38
C THR A 336 -25.64 5.35 -10.39
N ASP A 337 -25.41 6.62 -10.75
CA ASP A 337 -26.22 7.40 -11.69
C ASP A 337 -25.59 7.48 -13.11
N VAL A 338 -24.56 6.67 -13.38
CA VAL A 338 -23.88 6.47 -14.68
C VAL A 338 -23.99 4.99 -15.06
#